data_AF-A0A7D7VCR2-F1
#
_entry.id   AF-A0A7D7VCR2-F1
#
_cell.length_a   1.000
_cell.length_b   1.000
_cell.length_c   1.000
_cell.angle_alpha   90.00
_cell.angle_beta   90.00
_cell.angle_gamma   90.00
#
_symmetry.space_group_name_H-M   'P 1'
#
loop_
_entity.id
_entity.type
_entity.pdbx_description
1 polymer ?
#
loop_
_entity_poly.entity_id
_entity_poly.type
_entity_poly.pdbx_seq_one_letter_code
_entity_poly.pdbx_strand_id
1 'polypeptide(L)' 'MGSIGITELVIVLVIVLLVFGPGRLGSIGSALGKGIRNFRSSLEGDDSSDDNDENKGSGGTEFRAPKN' A
#
# COMPACT_ATOMS: atom_id res chain seq x y z
N MET A 1 11.33 -14.60 -32.48
CA MET A 1 10.79 -13.27 -32.08
C MET A 1 10.70 -13.27 -30.57
N GLY A 2 11.59 -12.54 -29.90
CA GLY A 2 11.85 -12.67 -28.46
C GLY A 2 10.63 -12.33 -27.61
N SER A 3 10.16 -13.30 -26.84
CA SER A 3 9.24 -13.04 -25.74
C SER A 3 10.02 -12.28 -24.67
N ILE A 4 9.62 -11.04 -24.37
CA ILE A 4 10.11 -10.34 -23.18
C ILE A 4 9.88 -11.26 -21.99
N GLY A 5 10.98 -11.76 -21.45
CA GLY A 5 10.96 -12.71 -20.34
C GLY A 5 10.72 -11.98 -19.02
N ILE A 6 10.29 -12.74 -18.01
CA ILE A 6 10.17 -12.24 -16.63
C ILE A 6 11.48 -11.57 -16.17
N THR A 7 12.64 -12.10 -16.57
CA THR A 7 13.97 -11.53 -16.27
C THR A 7 14.14 -10.11 -16.79
N GLU A 8 13.67 -9.81 -18.00
CA GLU A 8 13.80 -8.49 -18.61
C GLU A 8 12.88 -7.47 -17.93
N LEU A 9 11.66 -7.89 -17.57
CA LEU A 9 10.74 -7.08 -16.77
C LEU A 9 11.34 -6.75 -15.41
N VAL A 10 11.98 -7.71 -14.74
CA VAL A 10 12.67 -7.48 -13.45
C VAL A 10 13.80 -6.46 -13.60
N ILE A 11 14.61 -6.54 -14.66
CA ILE A 11 15.69 -5.56 -14.91
C ILE A 11 15.11 -4.15 -15.08
N VAL A 12 14.04 -4.00 -15.89
CA VAL A 12 13.37 -2.71 -16.07
C VAL A 12 12.78 -2.20 -14.75
N LEU A 13 12.16 -3.07 -13.96
CA LEU A 13 11.60 -2.72 -12.66
C LEU A 13 12.68 -2.20 -11.70
N VAL A 14 13.86 -2.83 -11.68
CA VAL A 14 15.00 -2.36 -10.87
C VAL A 14 15.43 -0.95 -11.30
N ILE A 15 15.53 -0.68 -12.60
CA ILE A 15 15.89 0.65 -13.11
C ILE A 15 14.85 1.69 -12.68
N VAL A 16 13.56 1.38 -12.81
CA VAL A 16 12.46 2.26 -12.37
C VAL A 16 12.55 2.51 -10.86
N LEU A 17 12.82 1.48 -10.06
CA LEU A 17 12.99 1.61 -8.61
C LEU A 17 14.21 2.45 -8.23
N LEU A 18 15.30 2.43 -9.01
CA LEU A 18 16.46 3.30 -8.77
C LEU A 18 16.15 4.77 -9.07
N VAL A 19 15.38 5.05 -10.14
CA VAL A 19 15.02 6.42 -10.54
C VAL A 19 13.96 7.01 -9.61
N PHE A 20 12.89 6.27 -9.33
CA PHE A 20 11.75 6.78 -8.55
C PHE A 20 11.87 6.46 -7.05
N GLY A 21 12.68 5.47 -6.67
CA GLY A 21 12.76 4.94 -5.32
C GLY A 21 11.62 3.96 -4.99
N PRO A 22 11.86 2.93 -4.14
CA PRO A 22 10.82 1.99 -3.73
C PRO A 22 9.71 2.65 -2.91
N GLY A 23 10.02 3.71 -2.15
CA GLY A 23 9.03 4.44 -1.36
C GLY A 23 7.96 5.14 -2.20
N ARG A 24 8.32 5.72 -3.35
CA ARG A 24 7.33 6.37 -4.23
C ARG A 24 6.44 5.34 -4.92
N LEU A 25 7.01 4.24 -5.41
CA LEU A 25 6.24 3.16 -6.03
C LEU A 25 5.27 2.51 -5.03
N GLY A 26 5.73 2.30 -3.79
CA GLY A 26 4.88 1.80 -2.69
C GLY A 26 3.74 2.76 -2.34
N SER A 27 4.01 4.06 -2.20
CA SER A 27 2.98 5.06 -1.87
C SER A 27 1.86 5.14 -2.92
N ILE A 28 2.23 5.13 -4.21
CA ILE A 28 1.29 5.12 -5.34
C ILE A 28 0.56 3.79 -5.39
N GLY A 29 1.26 2.67 -5.19
CA GLY A 29 0.67 1.33 -5.14
C GLY A 29 -0.35 1.17 -4.02
N SER A 30 -0.10 1.71 -2.83
CA SER A 30 -1.05 1.71 -1.71
C SER A 30 -2.30 2.54 -2.03
N ALA A 31 -2.15 3.72 -2.64
CA ALA A 31 -3.27 4.57 -3.04
C ALA A 31 -4.12 3.91 -4.15
N LEU A 32 -3.46 3.38 -5.18
CA LEU A 32 -4.13 2.64 -6.26
C LEU A 32 -4.79 1.35 -5.74
N GLY A 33 -4.12 0.63 -4.83
CA GLY A 33 -4.64 -0.59 -4.22
C GLY A 33 -5.92 -0.35 -3.43
N LYS A 34 -5.98 0.72 -2.63
CA LYS A 34 -7.22 1.15 -1.94
C LYS A 34 -8.33 1.48 -2.93
N GLY A 35 -8.01 2.21 -4.01
CA GLY A 35 -8.97 2.53 -5.07
C GLY A 35 -9.50 1.29 -5.81
N ILE A 36 -8.62 0.35 -6.17
CA ILE A 36 -8.99 -0.91 -6.84
C ILE A 36 -9.80 -1.80 -5.89
N ARG A 37 -9.43 -1.88 -4.60
CA ARG A 37 -10.17 -2.62 -3.57
C ARG A 37 -11.60 -2.09 -3.48
N ASN A 38 -11.77 -0.77 -3.36
CA ASN A 38 -13.08 -0.13 -3.29
C ASN A 38 -13.91 -0.32 -4.58
N PHE A 39 -13.25 -0.20 -5.74
CA PHE A 39 -13.88 -0.45 -7.04
C PHE A 39 -14.36 -1.90 -7.15
N ARG A 40 -13.54 -2.86 -6.74
CA ARG A 40 -13.88 -4.27 -6.73
C ARG A 40 -15.03 -4.57 -5.75
N SER A 41 -14.98 -4.05 -4.53
CA SER A 41 -16.05 -4.20 -3.53
C SER A 41 -17.39 -3.62 -4.00
N SER A 42 -17.37 -2.51 -4.75
CA SER A 42 -18.57 -1.92 -5.35
C SER A 42 -19.16 -2.76 -6.47
N LEU A 43 -18.31 -3.47 -7.22
CA LEU A 43 -18.74 -4.38 -8.31
C LEU A 43 -19.23 -5.73 -7.79
N GLU A 44 -18.65 -6.26 -6.71
CA GLU A 44 -19.03 -7.54 -6.12
C GLU A 44 -20.24 -7.45 -5.17
N GLY A 45 -20.76 -6.25 -4.90
CA GLY A 45 -21.96 -6.06 -4.09
C GLY A 45 -21.73 -6.39 -2.63
N ASP A 46 -21.03 -5.49 -1.93
CA ASP A 46 -20.99 -5.26 -0.48
C ASP A 46 -21.22 -6.49 0.43
N ASP A 47 -20.13 -7.12 0.89
CA ASP A 47 -20.00 -7.65 2.28
C ASP A 47 -18.63 -8.30 2.54
N SER A 48 -17.54 -7.65 2.13
CA SER A 48 -16.20 -8.05 2.55
C SER A 48 -15.25 -6.90 2.30
N SER A 49 -14.88 -6.16 3.35
CA SER A 49 -13.48 -5.86 3.68
C SER A 49 -13.38 -4.92 4.87
N ASP A 50 -13.06 -5.54 6.00
CA ASP A 50 -12.48 -4.99 7.22
C ASP A 50 -11.38 -3.94 6.96
N ASP A 51 -11.60 -2.71 7.44
CA ASP A 51 -10.62 -1.63 7.53
C ASP A 51 -9.66 -1.89 8.70
N ASN A 52 -8.64 -2.74 8.47
CA ASN A 52 -7.49 -2.83 9.35
C ASN A 52 -6.32 -2.01 8.78
N ASP A 53 -6.45 -0.68 8.85
CA ASP A 53 -5.34 0.26 8.73
C ASP A 53 -5.13 0.95 10.09
N GLU A 54 -4.92 0.13 11.14
CA GLU A 54 -4.34 0.62 12.39
C GLU A 54 -2.85 0.91 12.16
N ASN A 55 -2.58 2.17 11.87
CA ASN A 55 -1.31 2.83 12.15
C ASN A 55 -0.94 2.63 13.63
N LYS A 56 -0.29 1.50 13.97
CA LYS A 56 0.46 1.35 15.23
C LYS A 56 1.76 2.13 15.15
N GLY A 57 1.63 3.45 15.16
CA GLY A 57 2.70 4.40 15.36
C GLY A 57 2.32 5.34 16.49
N SER A 58 3.09 5.28 17.58
CA SER A 58 3.10 6.20 18.73
C SER A 58 2.37 5.76 20.00
N GLY A 59 3.03 4.88 20.76
CA GLY A 59 2.85 4.76 22.21
C GLY A 59 3.47 5.95 22.94
N GLY A 60 2.90 7.14 22.74
CA GLY A 60 3.30 8.39 23.39
C GLY A 60 2.39 8.72 24.57
N THR A 61 2.89 8.48 25.77
CA THR A 61 2.70 9.28 26.99
C THR A 61 1.40 10.11 27.11
N GLU A 62 0.41 9.62 27.86
CA GLU A 62 -0.31 10.49 28.80
C GLU A 62 -1.01 9.65 29.89
N PHE A 63 -0.24 9.09 30.82
CA PHE A 63 -0.78 8.74 32.15
C PHE A 63 -1.02 10.06 32.90
N ARG A 64 -2.15 10.71 32.64
CA ARG A 64 -2.69 11.75 33.52
C ARG A 64 -3.76 11.11 34.37
N ALA A 65 -3.36 10.62 35.54
CA ALA A 65 -4.29 10.28 36.60
C ALA A 65 -4.81 11.58 37.28
N PRO A 66 -6.07 11.58 37.72
CA PRO A 66 -6.88 12.78 37.96
C PRO A 66 -6.57 13.53 39.25
N LYS A 67 -7.08 14.77 39.25
CA LYS A 67 -7.15 15.76 40.34
C LYS A 67 -7.71 15.19 41.65
N ASN A 68 -7.24 15.85 42.71
CA ASN A 68 -7.64 15.84 44.11
C ASN A 68 -9.16 15.76 44.32
#